data_AF-A0A7C9KU03-F1
#
_entry.id   AF-A0A7C9KU03-F1
#
_cell.length_a   1.000
_cell.length_b   1.000
_cell.length_c   1.000
_cell.angle_alpha   90.00
_cell.angle_beta   90.00
_cell.angle_gamma   90.00
#
_symmetry.space_group_name_H-M   'P 1'
#
loop_
_entity.id
_entity.type
_entity.pdbx_description
1 polymer ?
#
loop_
_entity_poly.entity_id
_entity_poly.type
_entity_poly.pdbx_seq_one_letter_code
_entity_poly.pdbx_strand_id
1 'polypeptide(L)'
;MRTFKSFVSLIKKLRLGGWLLTAVLLLLTIGLVSPQQVPVVIYKLSLIALAVVLGYWLDRSLFPKARPGQYLKHDEILMKEGKYPVQTGYHLVFAAVLIRRALIVAATCLSVATGL
;
A
#
# COMPACT_ATOMS: atom_id res chain seq x y z
N MET A 1 -26.04 22.32 -0.12
CA MET A 1 -25.13 22.23 1.05
C MET A 1 -25.10 20.87 1.77
N ARG A 2 -26.10 19.96 1.63
CA ARG A 2 -26.07 18.63 2.29
C ARG A 2 -25.11 17.61 1.66
N THR A 3 -24.87 17.69 0.35
CA THR A 3 -23.97 16.79 -0.40
C THR A 3 -22.50 16.95 -0.01
N PHE A 4 -22.03 18.18 0.21
CA PHE A 4 -20.64 18.44 0.58
C PHE A 4 -20.27 17.88 1.97
N LYS A 5 -21.18 17.98 2.95
CA LYS A 5 -20.96 17.42 4.30
C LYS A 5 -20.87 15.89 4.30
N SER A 6 -21.64 15.22 3.43
CA SER A 6 -21.58 13.76 3.23
C SER A 6 -20.25 13.32 2.64
N PHE A 7 -19.73 14.05 1.65
CA PHE A 7 -18.46 13.71 1.02
C PHE A 7 -17.28 13.85 2.01
N VAL A 8 -17.30 14.92 2.82
CA VAL A 8 -16.29 15.14 3.86
C VAL A 8 -16.36 14.07 4.96
N SER A 9 -17.55 13.61 5.35
CA SER A 9 -17.68 12.54 6.35
C SER A 9 -17.24 11.17 5.80
N LEU A 10 -17.42 10.92 4.51
CA LEU A 10 -16.95 9.71 3.83
C LEU A 10 -15.42 9.66 3.73
N ILE A 11 -14.79 10.80 3.42
CA ILE A 11 -13.33 10.97 3.46
C ILE A 11 -12.81 10.80 4.89
N LYS A 12 -13.48 11.34 5.92
CA LYS A 12 -13.11 11.13 7.32
C LYS A 12 -13.21 9.66 7.76
N LYS A 13 -14.12 8.89 7.15
CA LYS A 13 -14.28 7.46 7.46
C LYS A 13 -13.16 6.61 6.83
N LEU A 14 -12.55 7.07 5.73
CA LEU A 14 -11.33 6.48 5.21
C LEU A 14 -10.17 6.84 6.12
N ARG A 15 -9.51 5.82 6.69
CA ARG A 15 -8.32 5.96 7.56
C ARG A 15 -7.19 6.76 6.89
N LEU A 16 -7.16 6.80 5.55
CA LEU A 16 -6.16 7.50 4.72
C LEU A 16 -6.75 8.71 3.96
N GLY A 17 -7.98 9.12 4.26
CA GLY A 17 -8.68 10.16 3.49
C GLY A 17 -8.00 11.53 3.53
N GLY A 18 -7.36 11.88 4.66
CA GLY A 18 -6.58 13.12 4.78
C GLY A 18 -5.41 13.16 3.79
N TRP A 19 -4.63 12.07 3.70
CA TRP A 19 -3.51 11.96 2.77
C TRP A 19 -3.95 12.00 1.31
N LEU A 20 -5.09 11.38 0.99
CA LEU A 20 -5.66 11.41 -0.34
C LEU A 20 -6.09 12.83 -0.74
N LEU A 21 -6.72 13.57 0.17
CA LEU A 21 -7.09 14.97 -0.07
C LEU A 21 -5.84 15.84 -0.32
N THR A 22 -4.80 15.69 0.50
CA THR A 22 -3.54 16.40 0.31
C THR A 22 -2.89 16.08 -1.03
N ALA A 23 -2.88 14.81 -1.45
CA ALA A 23 -2.34 14.40 -2.75
C ALA A 23 -3.09 15.02 -3.94
N VAL A 24 -4.42 15.07 -3.88
CA VAL A 24 -5.24 15.74 -4.91
C VAL A 24 -4.95 17.24 -4.96
N LEU A 25 -4.83 17.89 -3.80
CA LEU A 25 -4.53 19.33 -3.73
C LEU A 25 -3.15 19.66 -4.30
N LEU A 26 -2.14 18.82 -4.03
CA LEU A 26 -0.81 18.94 -4.61
C LEU A 26 -0.84 18.77 -6.13
N LEU A 27 -1.55 17.76 -6.66
CA LEU A 27 -1.70 17.56 -8.09
C LEU A 27 -2.38 18.75 -8.78
N LEU A 28 -3.42 19.33 -8.16
CA LEU A 28 -4.07 20.54 -8.68
C LEU A 28 -3.11 21.74 -8.67
N THR A 29 -2.34 21.90 -7.61
CA THR A 29 -1.34 22.98 -7.50
C THR A 29 -0.29 22.86 -8.62
N ILE A 30 0.20 21.65 -8.90
CA ILE A 30 1.13 21.40 -10.01
C ILE A 30 0.46 21.74 -11.35
N GLY A 31 -0.80 21.35 -11.56
CA GLY A 31 -1.53 21.66 -12.79
C GLY A 31 -1.75 23.16 -13.03
N LEU A 32 -1.90 23.94 -11.96
CA LEU A 32 -2.05 25.40 -12.05
C LEU A 32 -0.71 26.12 -12.25
N VAL A 33 0.35 25.67 -11.59
CA VAL A 33 1.67 26.32 -11.63
C VAL A 33 2.49 25.89 -12.86
N SER A 34 2.41 24.61 -13.24
CA SER A 34 3.16 24.04 -14.36
C SER A 34 2.32 22.98 -15.09
N PRO A 35 1.35 23.38 -15.92
CA PRO A 35 0.45 22.45 -16.61
C PRO A 35 1.21 21.46 -17.50
N GLN A 36 2.37 21.84 -18.04
CA GLN A 36 3.22 20.97 -18.86
C GLN A 36 3.84 19.81 -18.06
N GLN A 37 3.91 19.89 -16.73
CA GLN A 37 4.45 18.82 -15.88
C GLN A 37 3.40 17.76 -15.49
N VAL A 38 2.10 18.03 -15.70
CA VAL A 38 1.03 17.09 -15.34
C VAL A 38 1.21 15.72 -16.02
N PRO A 39 1.52 15.62 -17.33
CA PRO A 39 1.77 14.33 -17.97
C PRO A 39 2.97 13.58 -17.35
N VAL A 40 4.03 14.30 -16.98
CA VAL A 40 5.25 13.72 -16.37
C VAL A 40 4.96 13.16 -14.99
N VAL A 41 4.17 13.87 -14.18
CA VAL A 41 3.78 13.41 -12.84
C VAL A 41 2.88 12.19 -12.93
N ILE A 42 1.90 12.18 -13.85
CA ILE A 42 1.04 11.02 -14.09
C ILE A 42 1.89 9.81 -14.49
N TYR A 43 2.81 10.00 -15.44
CA TYR A 43 3.74 8.94 -15.88
C TYR A 43 4.54 8.35 -14.71
N LYS A 44 5.17 9.20 -13.87
CA LYS A 44 5.93 8.75 -12.70
C LYS A 44 5.06 8.02 -11.68
N LEU A 45 3.84 8.51 -11.42
CA LEU A 45 2.90 7.83 -10.53
C LEU A 45 2.47 6.47 -11.07
N SER A 46 2.18 6.37 -12.37
CA SER A 46 1.83 5.10 -13.02
C SER A 46 2.96 4.09 -12.92
N LEU A 47 4.21 4.52 -13.13
CA LEU A 47 5.38 3.64 -12.98
C LEU A 47 5.55 3.13 -11.55
N ILE A 48 5.44 3.99 -10.54
CA ILE A 48 5.54 3.58 -9.14
C ILE A 48 4.40 2.61 -8.78
N ALA A 49 3.18 2.89 -9.24
CA ALA A 49 2.04 1.99 -9.03
C ALA A 49 2.27 0.61 -9.65
N LEU A 50 2.76 0.56 -10.89
CA LEU A 50 3.12 -0.69 -11.55
C LEU A 50 4.24 -1.42 -10.80
N ALA A 51 5.27 -0.70 -10.32
CA ALA A 51 6.36 -1.28 -9.54
C ALA A 51 5.87 -1.96 -8.26
N VAL A 52 4.93 -1.33 -7.53
CA VAL A 52 4.32 -1.92 -6.32
C VAL A 52 3.53 -3.20 -6.66
N VAL A 53 2.74 -3.17 -7.74
CA VAL A 53 1.98 -4.36 -8.17
C VAL A 53 2.93 -5.49 -8.55
N LEU A 54 3.97 -5.20 -9.34
CA LEU A 54 4.97 -6.17 -9.74
C LEU A 54 5.73 -6.74 -8.54
N GLY A 55 6.17 -5.89 -7.60
CA GLY A 55 6.87 -6.33 -6.38
C GLY A 55 6.00 -7.26 -5.52
N TYR A 56 4.70 -6.96 -5.41
CA TYR A 56 3.75 -7.84 -4.72
C TYR A 56 3.55 -9.18 -5.45
N TRP A 57 3.45 -9.16 -6.78
CA TRP A 57 3.34 -10.38 -7.58
C TRP A 57 4.60 -11.24 -7.48
N LEU A 58 5.78 -10.61 -7.51
CA LEU A 58 7.07 -11.29 -7.39
C LEU A 58 7.20 -11.98 -6.03
N ASP A 59 6.84 -11.30 -4.93
CA ASP A 59 6.75 -11.92 -3.60
C ASP A 59 5.84 -13.16 -3.59
N ARG A 60 4.67 -13.09 -4.24
CA ARG A 60 3.70 -14.19 -4.24
C ARG A 60 4.10 -15.36 -5.14
N SER A 61 4.78 -15.09 -6.25
CA SER A 61 5.25 -16.09 -7.21
C SER A 61 6.48 -16.84 -6.70
N LEU A 62 7.42 -16.15 -6.05
CA LEU A 62 8.62 -16.79 -5.50
C LEU A 62 8.33 -17.62 -4.24
N PHE A 63 7.34 -17.22 -3.44
CA PHE A 63 7.08 -17.83 -2.13
C PHE A 63 5.62 -18.29 -1.97
N PRO A 64 5.16 -19.27 -2.76
CA PRO A 64 3.77 -19.71 -2.72
C PRO A 64 3.35 -20.32 -1.36
N LYS A 65 4.30 -20.94 -0.64
CA LYS A 65 4.07 -21.70 0.62
C LYS A 65 4.55 -20.98 1.89
N ALA A 66 5.10 -19.77 1.79
CA ALA A 66 5.63 -19.00 2.93
C ALA A 66 4.94 -17.64 3.06
N ARG A 67 3.60 -17.66 3.07
CA ARG A 67 2.77 -16.45 3.19
C ARG A 67 2.62 -16.05 4.66
N PRO A 68 2.57 -14.74 4.99
CA PRO A 68 2.40 -14.27 6.37
C PRO A 68 1.20 -14.91 7.09
N GLY A 69 0.10 -15.12 6.35
CA GLY A 69 -1.12 -15.70 6.90
C GLY A 69 -0.96 -17.13 7.41
N GLN A 70 0.01 -17.90 6.93
CA GLN A 70 0.23 -19.28 7.37
C GLN A 70 0.84 -19.38 8.79
N TYR A 71 1.42 -18.28 9.28
CA TYR A 71 2.03 -18.23 10.61
C TYR A 71 1.09 -17.62 11.66
N LEU A 72 -0.16 -17.30 11.29
CA LEU A 72 -1.18 -16.79 12.20
C LEU A 72 -1.92 -17.95 12.87
N LYS A 73 -2.34 -17.75 14.13
CA LYS A 73 -3.21 -18.66 14.84
C LYS A 73 -4.64 -18.49 14.31
N HIS A 74 -5.22 -19.58 13.81
CA HIS A 74 -6.58 -19.60 13.25
C HIS A 74 -7.57 -20.05 14.32
N ASP A 75 -7.90 -19.13 15.23
CA ASP A 75 -8.83 -19.37 16.34
C ASP A 75 -10.15 -18.66 16.04
N GLU A 76 -11.25 -19.42 15.93
CA GLU A 76 -12.55 -18.91 15.48
C GLU A 76 -13.10 -17.79 16.37
N ILE A 77 -12.84 -17.86 17.68
CA ILE A 77 -13.32 -16.87 18.65
C ILE A 77 -12.58 -15.54 18.44
N LEU A 78 -11.26 -15.60 18.35
CA LEU A 78 -10.42 -14.41 18.16
C LEU A 78 -10.61 -13.78 16.78
N MET A 79 -10.83 -14.58 15.74
CA MET A 79 -11.13 -14.09 14.39
C MET A 79 -12.46 -13.35 14.33
N LYS A 80 -13.50 -13.78 15.07
CA LYS A 80 -14.77 -13.03 15.20
C LYS A 80 -14.59 -11.67 15.87
N GLU A 81 -13.60 -11.55 16.77
CA GLU A 81 -13.21 -10.27 17.38
C GLU A 81 -12.24 -9.44 16.51
N GLY A 82 -11.89 -9.90 15.31
CA GLY A 82 -10.93 -9.22 14.43
C GLY A 82 -9.48 -9.29 14.89
N LYS A 83 -9.15 -10.22 15.80
CA LYS A 83 -7.80 -10.44 16.32
C LYS A 83 -7.15 -11.61 15.59
N TYR A 84 -5.94 -11.38 15.08
CA TYR A 84 -5.14 -12.39 14.37
C TYR A 84 -3.76 -12.53 15.02
N PRO A 85 -3.64 -13.22 16.17
CA PRO A 85 -2.35 -13.39 16.82
C PRO A 85 -1.44 -14.31 16.00
N VAL A 86 -0.13 -14.08 16.11
CA VAL A 86 0.89 -14.97 15.52
C VAL A 86 0.96 -16.26 16.32
N GLN A 87 1.09 -17.40 15.64
CA GLN A 87 1.26 -18.70 16.27
C GLN A 87 2.54 -18.72 17.12
N THR A 88 2.43 -19.21 18.35
CA THR A 88 3.56 -19.32 19.28
C THR A 88 4.70 -20.12 18.66
N GLY A 89 5.92 -19.59 18.77
CA GLY A 89 7.14 -20.15 18.16
C GLY A 89 7.45 -19.66 16.74
N TYR A 90 6.52 -19.00 16.04
CA TYR A 90 6.73 -18.52 14.67
C TYR A 90 6.95 -17.01 14.54
N HIS A 91 7.10 -16.28 15.65
CA HIS A 91 7.25 -14.81 15.64
C HIS A 91 8.42 -14.32 14.79
N LEU A 92 9.59 -14.98 14.88
CA LEU A 92 10.77 -14.61 14.09
C LEU A 92 10.57 -14.90 12.60
N VAL A 93 9.99 -16.04 12.26
CA VAL A 93 9.70 -16.41 10.87
C VAL A 93 8.66 -15.46 10.27
N PHE A 94 7.62 -15.11 11.03
CA PHE A 94 6.61 -14.14 10.64
C PHE A 94 7.23 -12.76 10.38
N ALA A 95 8.09 -12.27 11.29
CA ALA A 95 8.79 -11.00 11.11
C ALA A 95 9.71 -11.03 9.88
N ALA A 96 10.48 -12.11 9.69
CA ALA A 96 11.35 -12.28 8.53
C ALA A 96 10.57 -12.27 7.20
N VAL A 97 9.40 -12.91 7.17
CA VAL A 97 8.52 -12.92 5.98
C VAL A 97 7.96 -11.53 5.67
N LEU A 98 7.59 -10.75 6.70
CA LEU A 98 7.15 -9.36 6.52
C LEU A 98 8.29 -8.47 5.99
N ILE A 99 9.48 -8.60 6.55
CA ILE A 99 10.68 -7.86 6.11
C ILE A 99 11.02 -8.23 4.67
N ARG A 100 11.01 -9.52 4.32
CA ARG A 100 11.28 -9.99 2.95
C ARG A 100 10.32 -9.36 1.93
N ARG A 101 9.02 -9.34 2.23
CA ARG A 101 8.02 -8.67 1.37
C ARG A 101 8.30 -7.18 1.24
N ALA A 102 8.62 -6.50 2.35
CA ALA A 102 8.94 -5.07 2.34
C ALA A 102 10.18 -4.79 1.49
N LEU A 103 11.24 -5.59 1.61
CA LEU A 103 12.47 -5.45 0.84
C LEU A 103 12.26 -5.68 -0.66
N ILE A 104 11.49 -6.70 -1.05
CA ILE A 104 11.19 -6.97 -2.47
C ILE A 104 10.43 -5.79 -3.09
N VAL A 105 9.38 -5.31 -2.42
CA VAL A 105 8.59 -4.18 -2.91
C VAL A 105 9.44 -2.90 -2.95
N ALA A 106 10.25 -2.65 -1.93
CA ALA A 106 11.15 -1.50 -1.88
C ALA A 106 12.20 -1.55 -3.01
N ALA A 107 12.85 -2.69 -3.23
CA ALA A 107 13.83 -2.87 -4.30
C ALA A 107 13.20 -2.66 -5.69
N THR A 108 11.98 -3.18 -5.90
CA THR A 108 11.25 -2.99 -7.16
C THR A 108 10.90 -1.51 -7.38
N CYS A 109 10.43 -0.81 -6.35
CA CYS A 109 10.13 0.62 -6.42
C CYS A 109 11.39 1.47 -6.67
N LEU A 110 12.49 1.18 -5.97
CA LEU A 110 13.76 1.88 -6.14
C LEU A 110 14.35 1.64 -7.53
N SER A 111 14.30 0.41 -8.05
CA SER A 111 14.77 0.09 -9.41
C SER A 111 14.00 0.88 -10.47
N VAL A 112 12.68 1.01 -10.33
CA VAL A 112 11.86 1.79 -11.28
C VAL A 112 12.05 3.29 -11.10
N ALA A 113 12.27 3.76 -9.86
CA ALA A 113 12.47 5.18 -9.57
C ALA A 113 13.88 5.69 -9.98
N THR A 114 14.91 4.83 -9.93
CA THR A 114 16.30 5.18 -10.26
C THR A 114 16.67 4.91 -11.72
N GLY A 115 15.96 4.01 -12.40
CA GLY A 115 16.12 3.81 -13.85
C GLY A 115 15.54 4.93 -14.70
N LEU A 116 15.26 6.10 -14.11
CA LEU A 116 14.57 7.25 -14.70
C LEU A 116 15.44 8.51 -14.70
#